data_AF-A0A3D0KVP1-F1
#
_entry.id   AF-A0A3D0KVP1-F1
#
_cell.length_a   1.000
_cell.length_b   1.000
_cell.length_c   1.000
_cell.angle_alpha   90.00
_cell.angle_beta   90.00
_cell.angle_gamma   90.00
#
_symmetry.space_group_name_H-M   'P 1'
#
loop_
_entity.id
_entity.type
_entity.pdbx_description
1 polymer ?
#
loop_
_entity_poly.entity_id
_entity_poly.type
_entity_poly.pdbx_seq_one_letter_code
_entity_poly.pdbx_strand_id
1 'polypeptide(L)'
;MTRSSVRKDKLQSNLRFGWTTGTCATAAVNAAYTAMVTGEFPDRVTIVTPSGKNADLEVVNTARGTADGAAAAHSGPNSGTNSSIETCWFSAGIIKDAGDDPDVTHGALITAILRRGPDGSGIQFQRGEGVGVITKPGLPVAVGEPAINPVPR
;
A
#
# COMPACT_ATOMS: atom_id res chain seq x y z
N MET A 1 -53.02 -10.73 -10.79
CA MET A 1 -51.89 -10.70 -11.75
C MET A 1 -50.59 -10.74 -10.98
N THR A 2 -50.02 -11.92 -10.79
CA THR A 2 -48.73 -12.15 -10.10
C THR A 2 -47.59 -11.86 -11.08
N ARG A 3 -46.77 -10.83 -10.80
CA ARG A 3 -45.54 -10.57 -11.57
C ARG A 3 -44.55 -11.69 -11.31
N SER A 4 -44.31 -12.52 -12.33
CA SER A 4 -43.24 -13.52 -12.32
C SER A 4 -41.89 -12.81 -12.23
N SER A 5 -41.18 -13.04 -11.12
CA SER A 5 -39.82 -12.57 -10.91
C SER A 5 -38.88 -13.41 -11.78
N VAL A 6 -38.55 -12.89 -12.96
CA VAL A 6 -37.46 -13.43 -13.78
C VAL A 6 -36.17 -13.24 -12.99
N ARG A 7 -35.64 -14.32 -12.42
CA ARG A 7 -34.30 -14.36 -11.84
C ARG A 7 -33.33 -13.95 -12.94
N LYS A 8 -32.60 -12.85 -12.75
CA LYS A 8 -31.48 -12.50 -13.63
C LYS A 8 -30.44 -13.60 -13.47
N ASP A 9 -30.33 -14.48 -14.47
CA ASP A 9 -29.19 -15.36 -14.59
C ASP A 9 -27.92 -14.50 -14.56
N LYS A 10 -27.10 -14.72 -13.54
CA LYS A 10 -25.85 -14.00 -13.33
C LYS A 10 -24.96 -14.37 -14.51
N LEU A 11 -24.72 -13.43 -15.43
CA LEU A 11 -23.70 -13.57 -16.45
C LEU A 11 -22.41 -13.99 -15.75
N GLN A 12 -22.00 -15.25 -15.90
CA GLN A 12 -20.70 -15.72 -15.42
C GLN A 12 -19.65 -15.14 -16.35
N SER A 13 -19.19 -13.93 -16.04
CA SER A 13 -18.06 -13.33 -16.72
C SER A 13 -16.78 -13.93 -16.13
N ASN A 14 -15.92 -14.47 -17.00
CA ASN A 14 -14.63 -15.06 -16.61
C ASN A 14 -13.55 -13.98 -16.44
N LEU A 15 -13.94 -12.81 -15.93
CA LEU A 15 -13.07 -11.63 -15.84
C LEU A 15 -12.13 -11.76 -14.64
N ARG A 16 -10.87 -11.37 -14.84
CA ARG A 16 -9.86 -11.27 -13.80
C ARG A 16 -10.22 -10.12 -12.86
N PHE A 17 -10.17 -10.44 -11.57
CA PHE A 17 -10.27 -9.46 -10.50
C PHE A 17 -8.90 -8.80 -10.28
N GLY A 18 -8.88 -7.49 -10.07
CA GLY A 18 -7.68 -6.75 -9.65
C GLY A 18 -7.78 -6.20 -8.23
N TRP A 19 -6.73 -5.50 -7.82
CA TRP A 19 -6.57 -4.92 -6.49
C TRP A 19 -6.66 -3.40 -6.53
N THR A 20 -7.26 -2.82 -5.50
CA THR A 20 -7.38 -1.37 -5.37
C THR A 20 -6.03 -0.75 -4.99
N THR A 21 -5.88 0.55 -5.25
CA THR A 21 -4.74 1.35 -4.76
C THR A 21 -4.57 1.22 -3.24
N GLY A 22 -5.67 1.17 -2.49
CA GLY A 22 -5.63 0.97 -1.03
C GLY A 22 -5.05 -0.39 -0.65
N THR A 23 -5.45 -1.47 -1.33
CA THR A 23 -4.89 -2.81 -1.12
C THR A 23 -3.38 -2.83 -1.37
N CYS A 24 -2.93 -2.25 -2.49
CA CYS A 24 -1.51 -2.16 -2.81
C CYS A 24 -0.75 -1.31 -1.77
N ALA A 25 -1.31 -0.19 -1.31
CA ALA A 25 -0.70 0.64 -0.29
C ALA A 25 -0.56 -0.08 1.07
N THR A 26 -1.60 -0.81 1.50
CA THR A 26 -1.56 -1.63 2.73
C THR A 26 -0.49 -2.73 2.63
N ALA A 27 -0.36 -3.38 1.48
CA ALA A 27 0.68 -4.37 1.23
C ALA A 27 2.09 -3.76 1.27
N ALA A 28 2.29 -2.61 0.62
CA ALA A 28 3.54 -1.86 0.69
C ALA A 28 3.93 -1.49 2.13
N VAL A 29 2.95 -1.01 2.92
CA VAL A 29 3.17 -0.70 4.35
C VAL A 29 3.56 -1.96 5.13
N ASN A 30 2.87 -3.08 4.91
CA ASN A 30 3.19 -4.35 5.57
C ASN A 30 4.63 -4.81 5.26
N ALA A 31 5.04 -4.76 3.99
CA ALA A 31 6.38 -5.16 3.58
C ALA A 31 7.47 -4.25 4.20
N ALA A 32 7.28 -2.93 4.13
CA ALA A 32 8.25 -1.99 4.71
C ALA A 32 8.28 -2.03 6.25
N TYR A 33 7.14 -2.28 6.91
CA TYR A 33 7.10 -2.49 8.36
C TYR A 33 7.78 -3.80 8.76
N THR A 34 7.59 -4.88 7.98
CA THR A 34 8.31 -6.14 8.18
C THR A 34 9.82 -5.90 8.13
N ALA A 35 10.31 -5.16 7.14
CA ALA A 35 11.73 -4.80 7.06
C ALA A 35 12.18 -3.89 8.21
N MET A 36 11.33 -2.99 8.67
CA MET A 36 11.64 -2.14 9.83
C MET A 36 11.81 -2.96 11.12
N VAL A 37 11.01 -4.00 11.34
CA VAL A 37 11.05 -4.81 12.56
C VAL A 37 12.11 -5.91 12.48
N THR A 38 12.27 -6.53 11.31
CA THR A 38 13.12 -7.72 11.14
C THR A 38 14.48 -7.42 10.50
N GLY A 39 14.60 -6.28 9.80
CA GLY A 39 15.75 -5.93 8.98
C GLY A 39 15.69 -6.41 7.53
N GLU A 40 14.71 -7.24 7.17
CA GLU A 40 14.61 -7.90 5.86
C GLU A 40 13.26 -7.63 5.17
N PHE A 41 13.31 -7.39 3.85
CA PHE A 41 12.09 -7.23 3.06
C PHE A 41 11.55 -8.60 2.63
N PRO A 42 10.25 -8.86 2.77
CA PRO A 42 9.65 -10.06 2.20
C PRO A 42 9.49 -9.92 0.67
N ASP A 43 9.61 -11.01 -0.08
CA ASP A 43 9.36 -11.03 -1.54
C ASP A 43 7.87 -10.87 -1.87
N ARG A 44 6.99 -11.30 -0.95
CA ARG A 44 5.53 -11.22 -1.09
C ARG A 44 4.87 -10.93 0.25
N VAL A 45 3.70 -10.31 0.20
CA VAL A 45 2.85 -10.07 1.36
C VAL A 45 1.42 -10.50 1.08
N THR A 46 0.82 -11.21 2.02
CA THR A 46 -0.62 -11.50 2.00
C THR A 46 -1.35 -10.62 3.00
N ILE A 47 -2.36 -9.89 2.53
CA ILE A 47 -3.24 -9.07 3.38
C ILE A 47 -4.71 -9.44 3.18
N VAL A 48 -5.53 -9.16 4.19
CA VAL A 48 -6.98 -9.32 4.11
C VAL A 48 -7.60 -7.97 3.74
N THR A 49 -8.36 -7.90 2.65
CA THR A 49 -9.05 -6.67 2.25
C THR A 49 -10.26 -6.39 3.16
N PRO A 50 -10.81 -5.16 3.18
CA PRO A 50 -12.05 -4.86 3.88
C PRO A 50 -13.25 -5.72 3.44
N SER A 51 -13.19 -6.28 2.22
CA SER A 51 -14.18 -7.22 1.69
C SER A 51 -13.92 -8.69 2.06
N GLY A 52 -12.92 -8.97 2.89
CA GLY A 52 -12.55 -10.31 3.36
C GLY A 52 -11.78 -11.16 2.35
N LYS A 53 -11.28 -10.58 1.25
CA LYS A 53 -10.47 -11.31 0.26
C LYS A 53 -9.00 -11.31 0.67
N ASN A 54 -8.31 -12.42 0.43
CA ASN A 54 -6.86 -12.49 0.59
C ASN A 54 -6.18 -11.95 -0.68
N ALA A 55 -5.40 -10.89 -0.54
CA ALA A 55 -4.55 -10.33 -1.58
C ALA A 55 -3.12 -10.76 -1.31
N ASP A 56 -2.59 -11.69 -2.11
CA ASP A 56 -1.18 -12.07 -2.09
C ASP A 56 -0.44 -11.32 -3.20
N LEU A 57 0.44 -10.40 -2.80
CA LEU A 57 1.01 -9.36 -3.63
C LEU A 57 2.54 -9.43 -3.60
N GLU A 58 3.15 -9.35 -4.78
CA GLU A 58 4.60 -9.27 -4.93
C GLU A 58 5.11 -7.90 -4.48
N VAL A 59 6.18 -7.94 -3.68
CA VAL A 59 6.88 -6.75 -3.22
C VAL A 59 7.95 -6.40 -4.25
N VAL A 60 7.94 -5.14 -4.69
CA VAL A 60 8.90 -4.60 -5.64
C VAL A 60 9.50 -3.30 -5.12
N ASN A 61 10.60 -2.86 -5.73
CA ASN A 61 11.22 -1.55 -5.46
C ASN A 61 11.45 -1.25 -3.96
N THR A 62 12.16 -2.15 -3.29
CA THR A 62 12.49 -2.01 -1.87
C THR A 62 13.74 -1.15 -1.66
N ALA A 63 13.72 -0.27 -0.66
CA ALA A 63 14.88 0.52 -0.27
C ALA A 63 14.88 0.80 1.22
N ARG A 64 16.06 0.99 1.81
CA ARG A 64 16.21 1.51 3.18
C ARG A 64 17.31 2.55 3.23
N GLY A 65 17.27 3.42 4.23
CA GLY A 65 18.31 4.42 4.43
C GLY A 65 18.27 5.01 5.82
N THR A 66 19.30 5.77 6.18
CA THR A 66 19.36 6.51 7.45
C THR A 66 18.59 7.83 7.35
N ALA A 67 18.17 8.39 8.48
CA ALA A 67 17.47 9.68 8.57
C ALA A 67 18.24 10.84 7.91
N ASP A 68 19.57 10.82 7.98
CA ASP A 68 20.46 11.88 7.46
C ASP A 68 20.86 11.70 5.98
N GLY A 69 20.42 10.60 5.35
CA GLY A 69 20.52 10.40 3.91
C GLY A 69 21.64 9.46 3.45
N ALA A 70 21.22 8.28 2.99
CA ALA A 70 21.55 7.68 1.69
C ALA A 70 20.56 6.53 1.47
N ALA A 71 19.92 6.43 0.31
CA ALA A 71 19.15 5.25 -0.05
C ALA A 71 20.14 4.12 -0.37
N ALA A 72 20.24 3.14 0.52
CA ALA A 72 20.91 1.89 0.19
C ALA A 72 19.89 1.01 -0.53
N ALA A 73 20.05 0.86 -1.85
CA ALA A 73 19.41 -0.22 -2.57
C ALA A 73 19.82 -1.55 -1.90
N HIS A 74 18.85 -2.41 -1.59
CA HIS A 74 19.16 -3.69 -0.97
C HIS A 74 19.92 -4.56 -1.98
N SER A 75 21.21 -4.81 -1.73
CA SER A 75 22.01 -5.80 -2.44
C SER A 75 22.48 -6.84 -1.43
N GLY A 76 21.69 -7.90 -1.27
CA GLY A 76 22.10 -9.16 -0.65
C GLY A 76 21.93 -9.27 0.88
N PRO A 77 21.82 -10.52 1.39
CA PRO A 77 21.79 -10.80 2.80
C PRO A 77 23.19 -10.59 3.37
N ASN A 78 23.29 -9.81 4.43
CA ASN A 78 24.48 -9.65 5.27
C ASN A 78 25.52 -8.59 4.81
N SER A 79 25.35 -7.34 5.29
CA SER A 79 26.49 -6.48 5.59
C SER A 79 26.22 -5.76 6.90
N GLY A 80 26.96 -6.17 7.93
CA GLY A 80 26.78 -5.77 9.31
C GLY A 80 26.97 -4.29 9.59
N THR A 81 26.20 -3.82 10.55
CA THR A 81 26.57 -2.99 11.70
C THR A 81 25.26 -2.72 12.42
N ASN A 82 25.23 -2.82 13.75
CA ASN A 82 24.09 -2.38 14.57
C ASN A 82 23.98 -0.85 14.55
N SER A 83 24.00 -0.24 13.36
CA SER A 83 23.66 1.15 13.14
C SER A 83 22.14 1.24 13.31
N SER A 84 21.74 1.51 14.55
CA SER A 84 20.40 1.79 15.06
C SER A 84 19.31 1.86 13.97
N ILE A 85 18.61 0.72 13.76
CA ILE A 85 17.34 0.64 12.99
C ILE A 85 16.37 1.76 13.39
N GLU A 86 16.50 2.28 14.62
CA GLU A 86 15.71 3.34 15.21
C GLU A 86 15.67 4.65 14.40
N THR A 87 16.70 4.96 13.60
CA THR A 87 16.73 6.17 12.76
C THR A 87 16.64 5.89 11.26
N CYS A 88 16.32 4.65 10.87
CA CYS A 88 16.20 4.27 9.47
C CYS A 88 14.80 4.49 8.92
N TRP A 89 14.72 4.78 7.62
CA TRP A 89 13.50 4.69 6.84
C TRP A 89 13.51 3.42 5.99
N PHE A 90 12.32 2.87 5.75
CA PHE A 90 12.11 1.67 4.96
C PHE A 90 11.03 1.93 3.91
N SER A 91 11.27 1.53 2.67
CA SER A 91 10.37 1.72 1.55
C SER A 91 10.12 0.40 0.85
N ALA A 92 8.87 0.17 0.46
CA ALA A 92 8.49 -0.94 -0.39
C ALA A 92 7.40 -0.47 -1.35
N GLY A 93 7.32 -1.13 -2.51
CA GLY A 93 6.35 -0.83 -3.55
C GLY A 93 5.58 -2.06 -4.01
N ILE A 94 4.40 -1.84 -4.56
CA ILE A 94 3.53 -2.86 -5.18
C ILE A 94 3.06 -2.32 -6.53
N ILE A 95 3.17 -3.11 -7.60
CA ILE A 95 2.54 -2.76 -8.88
C ILE A 95 1.05 -3.11 -8.80
N LYS A 96 0.18 -2.13 -9.06
CA LYS A 96 -1.27 -2.33 -9.04
C LYS A 96 -1.74 -3.07 -10.30
N ASP A 97 -2.15 -4.32 -10.13
CA ASP A 97 -2.92 -5.05 -11.15
C ASP A 97 -4.42 -4.75 -10.97
N ALA A 98 -5.10 -4.25 -12.01
CA ALA A 98 -6.52 -3.92 -12.00
C ALA A 98 -7.39 -5.06 -12.56
N GLY A 99 -6.79 -6.18 -12.98
CA GLY A 99 -7.49 -7.23 -13.69
C GLY A 99 -8.04 -6.70 -15.00
N ASP A 100 -9.30 -7.01 -15.31
CA ASP A 100 -9.96 -6.54 -16.53
C ASP A 100 -10.72 -5.21 -16.36
N ASP A 101 -10.59 -4.53 -15.21
CA ASP A 101 -11.20 -3.22 -14.98
C ASP A 101 -10.43 -2.13 -15.76
N PRO A 102 -11.07 -1.31 -16.62
CA PRO A 102 -10.43 -0.19 -17.31
C PRO A 102 -10.10 0.94 -16.32
N ASP A 103 -9.09 0.72 -15.49
CA ASP A 103 -8.63 1.60 -14.43
C ASP A 103 -7.35 2.33 -14.86
N VAL A 104 -7.37 3.67 -14.83
CA VAL A 104 -6.25 4.53 -15.24
C VAL A 104 -4.98 4.33 -14.41
N THR A 105 -5.11 3.76 -13.20
CA THR A 105 -4.01 3.47 -12.29
C THR A 105 -3.49 2.03 -12.40
N HIS A 106 -3.96 1.26 -13.39
CA HIS A 106 -3.38 -0.05 -13.69
C HIS A 106 -1.89 0.07 -14.04
N GLY A 107 -1.06 -0.82 -13.49
CA GLY A 107 0.39 -0.81 -13.65
C GLY A 107 1.11 0.26 -12.83
N ALA A 108 0.39 1.11 -12.10
CA ALA A 108 1.02 2.11 -11.24
C ALA A 108 1.80 1.46 -10.10
N LEU A 109 3.01 1.95 -9.85
CA LEU A 109 3.79 1.60 -8.67
C LEU A 109 3.25 2.37 -7.46
N ILE A 110 2.74 1.63 -6.48
CA ILE A 110 2.25 2.16 -5.21
C ILE A 110 3.32 1.94 -4.15
N THR A 111 3.95 3.02 -3.71
CA THR A 111 5.07 2.98 -2.76
C THR A 111 4.64 3.50 -1.39
N ALA A 112 5.08 2.82 -0.33
CA ALA A 112 4.97 3.28 1.05
C ALA A 112 6.36 3.44 1.66
N ILE A 113 6.58 4.56 2.36
CA ILE A 113 7.81 4.83 3.12
C ILE A 113 7.44 4.94 4.58
N LEU A 114 8.04 4.11 5.43
CA LEU A 114 7.91 4.18 6.87
C LEU A 114 9.15 4.80 7.52
N ARG A 115 8.89 5.63 8.52
CA ARG A 115 9.88 6.22 9.42
C ARG A 115 9.36 6.06 10.84
N ARG A 116 10.27 5.82 11.79
CA ARG A 116 9.92 5.86 13.20
C ARG A 116 9.65 7.33 13.58
N GLY A 117 8.45 7.58 14.09
CA GLY A 117 8.09 8.87 14.69
C GLY A 117 8.54 8.96 16.16
N PRO A 118 8.45 10.14 16.78
CA PRO A 118 8.64 10.29 18.21
C PRO A 118 7.70 9.38 19.01
N ASP A 119 8.14 8.88 20.16
CA ASP A 119 7.29 8.07 21.01
C ASP A 119 6.01 8.82 21.41
N GLY A 120 4.87 8.14 21.33
CA GLY A 120 3.55 8.73 21.60
C GLY A 120 2.95 9.54 20.43
N SER A 121 3.62 9.68 19.29
CA SER A 121 3.09 10.45 18.14
C SER A 121 1.93 9.77 17.40
N GLY A 122 1.67 8.49 17.68
CA GLY A 122 0.77 7.65 16.90
C GLY A 122 1.23 7.46 15.46
N ILE A 123 0.31 7.02 14.60
CA ILE A 123 0.54 6.89 13.15
C ILE A 123 0.23 8.22 12.47
N GLN A 124 1.18 8.73 11.70
CA GLN A 124 1.02 9.94 10.91
C GLN A 124 1.10 9.62 9.42
N PHE A 125 0.14 10.11 8.66
CA PHE A 125 0.11 9.93 7.21
C PHE A 125 0.65 11.18 6.53
N GLN A 126 1.71 11.00 5.74
CA GLN A 126 2.25 12.04 4.89
C GLN A 126 2.02 11.67 3.43
N ARG A 127 1.78 12.67 2.58
CA ARG A 127 1.65 12.43 1.14
C ARG A 127 3.03 12.17 0.53
N GLY A 128 3.10 11.16 -0.32
CA GLY A 128 4.20 11.00 -1.27
C GLY A 128 3.91 11.71 -2.59
N GLU A 129 4.84 11.60 -3.52
CA GLU A 129 4.59 11.96 -4.92
C GLU A 129 3.39 11.17 -5.48
N GLY A 130 2.59 11.80 -6.33
CA GLY A 130 1.39 11.19 -6.92
C GLY A 130 0.16 11.15 -6.00
N VAL A 131 0.31 11.40 -4.68
CA VAL A 131 -0.82 11.48 -3.75
C VAL A 131 -1.35 12.91 -3.70
N GLY A 132 -2.59 13.09 -4.16
CA GLY A 132 -3.28 14.39 -4.16
C GLY A 132 -3.52 14.95 -2.75
N VAL A 133 -3.90 16.22 -2.68
CA VAL A 133 -4.36 16.90 -1.47
C VAL A 133 -5.82 17.28 -1.67
N ILE A 134 -6.64 17.13 -0.63
CA ILE A 134 -8.03 17.58 -0.68
C ILE A 134 -8.06 19.10 -0.69
N THR A 135 -8.56 19.69 -1.78
CA THR A 135 -8.60 21.16 -1.97
C THR A 135 -9.99 21.76 -1.77
N LYS A 136 -11.04 20.93 -1.71
CA LYS A 136 -12.44 21.36 -1.58
C LYS A 136 -13.17 20.48 -0.56
N PRO A 137 -14.19 21.03 0.14
CA PRO A 137 -15.03 20.24 1.03
C PRO A 137 -15.89 19.22 0.26
N GLY A 138 -16.44 18.24 0.99
CA GLY A 138 -17.38 17.24 0.45
C GLY A 138 -16.81 15.84 0.26
N LEU A 139 -15.51 15.64 0.55
CA LEU A 139 -14.90 14.31 0.62
C LEU A 139 -14.80 13.84 2.08
N PRO A 140 -14.71 12.52 2.33
CA PRO A 140 -14.55 11.97 3.69
C PRO A 140 -13.27 12.42 4.42
N VAL A 141 -12.30 12.94 3.67
CA VAL A 141 -11.02 13.44 4.17
C VAL A 141 -11.06 14.97 4.16
N ALA A 142 -10.55 15.60 5.22
CA ALA A 142 -10.60 17.05 5.40
C ALA A 142 -9.76 17.82 4.36
N VAL A 143 -10.11 19.08 4.11
CA VAL A 143 -9.32 19.98 3.25
C VAL A 143 -7.92 20.17 3.83
N GLY A 144 -6.89 20.07 2.98
CA GLY A 144 -5.48 20.14 3.37
C GLY A 144 -4.83 18.79 3.65
N GLU A 145 -5.62 17.73 3.84
CA GLU A 145 -5.12 16.39 4.13
C GLU A 145 -4.73 15.61 2.84
N PRO A 146 -3.83 14.61 2.94
CA PRO A 146 -3.56 13.68 1.86
C PRO A 146 -4.81 12.93 1.41
N ALA A 147 -5.01 12.80 0.09
CA ALA A 147 -6.13 12.12 -0.55
C ALA A 147 -6.05 10.59 -0.42
N ILE A 148 -5.96 10.10 0.82
CA ILE A 148 -5.92 8.69 1.21
C ILE A 148 -7.23 8.38 1.93
N ASN A 149 -8.01 7.44 1.39
CA ASN A 149 -9.33 7.10 1.94
C ASN A 149 -9.26 6.63 3.40
N PRO A 150 -10.28 6.86 4.23
CA PRO A 150 -10.27 6.46 5.64
C PRO A 150 -10.16 4.95 5.90
N VAL A 151 -10.74 4.11 5.05
CA VAL A 151 -10.73 2.65 5.24
C VAL A 151 -9.32 2.04 5.19
N PRO A 152 -8.43 2.44 4.26
CA PRO A 152 -7.03 1.99 4.28
C PRO A 152 -6.09 2.81 5.21
N ARG A 153 -6.60 3.75 6.02
CA ARG A 153 -5.80 4.46 7.04
C ARG A 153 -5.72 3.69 8.35
#